data_AF-A0A6J6SK60-F1
#
_entry.id   AF-A0A6J6SK60-F1
#
_cell.length_a   1.000
_cell.length_b   1.000
_cell.length_c   1.000
_cell.angle_alpha   90.00
_cell.angle_beta   90.00
_cell.angle_gamma   90.00
#
_symmetry.space_group_name_H-M   'P 1'
#
loop_
_entity.id
_entity.type
_entity.pdbx_description
1 polymer ?
#
loop_
_entity_poly.entity_id
_entity_poly.type
_entity_poly.pdbx_seq_one_letter_code
_entity_poly.pdbx_strand_id
1 'polypeptide(L)'
;MTADVLEDAATGRFVLLHDPDGQEGWAGNFRCVTFVRAAIDNEMAADPMLCNIGWTWLMESLKANGCDFTAPSGTVTKVASASFGTLENLEEDSELEVRASWTPTSGENIASHIKAWVELLEMSAGLAPIPEGVTQLSRSR
;
A
#
# COMPACT_ATOMS: atom_id res chain seq x y z
N MET A 1 -11.26 -17.07 23.52
CA MET A 1 -11.36 -17.75 22.21
C MET A 1 -12.39 -17.00 21.40
N THR A 2 -12.06 -16.09 20.48
CA THR A 2 -10.83 -15.85 19.72
C THR A 2 -10.74 -14.35 19.47
N ALA A 3 -9.79 -13.68 20.10
CA ALA A 3 -9.36 -12.34 19.71
C ALA A 3 -7.96 -12.55 19.13
N ASP A 4 -7.91 -13.17 17.95
CA ASP A 4 -6.67 -13.47 17.23
C ASP A 4 -6.97 -13.38 15.73
N VAL A 5 -6.08 -12.71 14.98
CA VAL A 5 -5.93 -12.59 13.51
C VAL A 5 -6.53 -11.34 12.79
N LEU A 6 -7.12 -10.35 13.47
CA LEU A 6 -7.64 -9.13 12.79
C LEU A 6 -7.34 -7.80 13.53
N GLU A 7 -6.19 -7.66 14.18
CA GLU A 7 -5.67 -6.30 14.43
C GLU A 7 -5.01 -5.79 13.14
N ASP A 8 -5.82 -5.11 12.33
CA ASP A 8 -5.46 -4.26 11.18
C ASP A 8 -4.28 -4.70 10.28
N ALA A 9 -4.48 -5.76 9.48
CA ALA A 9 -3.50 -6.26 8.50
C ALA A 9 -2.89 -5.16 7.60
N ALA A 10 -3.70 -4.18 7.20
CA ALA A 10 -3.21 -2.89 6.70
C ALA A 10 -4.23 -1.78 6.97
N THR A 11 -3.72 -0.56 7.11
CA THR A 11 -4.52 0.66 7.24
C THR A 11 -4.06 1.67 6.20
N GLY A 12 -4.95 2.55 5.76
CA GLY A 12 -4.56 3.59 4.82
C GLY A 12 -5.47 4.80 4.84
N ARG A 13 -4.97 5.89 4.24
CA ARG A 13 -5.69 7.12 3.99
C ARG A 13 -5.46 7.55 2.55
N PHE A 14 -6.53 7.92 1.88
CA PHE A 14 -6.50 8.52 0.56
C PHE A 14 -7.09 9.94 0.63
N VAL A 15 -6.36 10.90 0.08
CA VAL A 15 -6.77 12.30 0.02
C VAL A 15 -6.75 12.73 -1.44
N LEU A 16 -7.89 13.22 -1.93
CA LEU A 16 -8.00 13.87 -3.22
C LEU A 16 -8.08 15.38 -3.01
N LEU A 17 -7.16 16.10 -3.63
CA LEU A 17 -7.13 17.55 -3.68
C LEU A 17 -7.50 17.99 -5.10
N HIS A 18 -8.25 19.09 -5.20
CA HIS A 18 -8.63 19.70 -6.47
C HIS A 18 -8.54 21.21 -6.35
N ASP A 19 -7.84 21.82 -7.30
CA ASP A 19 -7.77 23.26 -7.50
C ASP A 19 -7.99 23.55 -9.00
N PRO A 20 -9.09 24.20 -9.40
CA PRO A 20 -9.36 24.52 -10.80
C PRO A 20 -8.27 25.34 -11.49
N ASP A 21 -7.56 26.17 -10.74
CA ASP A 21 -6.48 27.03 -11.25
C ASP A 21 -5.12 26.31 -11.22
N GLY A 22 -5.07 25.12 -10.63
CA GLY A 22 -3.85 24.34 -10.42
C GLY A 22 -2.97 24.89 -9.29
N GLN A 23 -1.95 24.11 -8.91
CA GLN A 23 -0.99 24.47 -7.86
C GLN A 23 0.44 24.18 -8.32
N GLU A 24 1.38 25.02 -7.90
CA GLU A 24 2.80 24.78 -8.16
C GLU A 24 3.23 23.45 -7.52
N GLY A 25 3.90 22.59 -8.30
CA GLY A 25 4.32 21.26 -7.85
C GLY A 25 3.25 20.16 -7.97
N TRP A 26 2.00 20.47 -8.30
CA TRP A 26 1.00 19.43 -8.62
C TRP A 26 1.10 18.93 -10.05
N ALA A 27 1.64 19.73 -10.98
CA ALA A 27 1.69 19.38 -12.40
C ALA A 27 0.29 19.05 -12.99
N GLY A 28 -0.76 19.68 -12.45
CA GLY A 28 -2.16 19.51 -12.86
C GLY A 28 -3.12 20.14 -11.85
N ASN A 29 -4.43 19.97 -12.09
CA ASN A 29 -5.50 20.54 -11.26
C ASN A 29 -5.91 19.61 -10.10
N PHE A 30 -5.44 18.36 -10.12
CA PHE A 30 -5.73 17.35 -9.11
C PHE A 30 -4.45 16.86 -8.46
N ARG A 31 -4.55 16.44 -7.20
CA ARG A 31 -3.46 15.70 -6.54
C ARG A 31 -4.04 14.62 -5.64
N CYS A 32 -3.64 13.39 -5.89
CA CYS A 32 -3.90 12.27 -4.99
C CYS A 32 -2.73 12.17 -4.03
N VAL A 33 -3.02 11.99 -2.74
CA VAL A 33 -2.03 11.76 -1.67
C VAL A 33 -2.47 10.55 -0.86
N THR A 34 -1.55 9.66 -0.57
CA THR A 34 -1.82 8.44 0.19
C THR A 34 -0.80 8.21 1.30
N PHE A 35 -1.29 7.59 2.37
CA PHE A 35 -0.52 6.93 3.40
C PHE A 35 -1.10 5.52 3.54
N VAL A 36 -0.29 4.48 3.40
CA VAL A 36 -0.65 3.08 3.69
C VAL A 36 0.38 2.52 4.65
N ARG A 37 -0.09 1.75 5.64
CA ARG A 37 0.73 1.07 6.63
C ARG A 37 0.25 -0.36 6.79
N ALA A 38 1.16 -1.31 6.79
CA ALA A 38 0.86 -2.72 7.03
C ALA A 38 1.87 -3.32 8.01
N ALA A 39 1.38 -4.24 8.85
CA ALA A 39 2.25 -5.11 9.63
C ALA A 39 2.94 -6.10 8.68
N ILE A 40 4.22 -6.37 8.91
CA ILE A 40 5.01 -7.31 8.11
C ILE A 40 5.72 -8.29 9.03
N ASP A 41 5.93 -9.51 8.55
CA ASP A 41 6.72 -10.51 9.28
C ASP A 41 8.23 -10.29 9.12
N ASN A 42 9.00 -11.08 9.85
CA ASN A 42 10.47 -10.98 9.87
C ASN A 42 11.13 -11.40 8.56
N GLU A 43 10.52 -12.29 7.79
CA GLU A 43 11.04 -12.72 6.50
C GLU A 43 10.94 -11.58 5.49
N MET A 44 9.76 -10.94 5.42
CA MET A 44 9.55 -9.71 4.68
C MET A 44 10.47 -8.59 5.18
N ALA A 45 10.60 -8.43 6.50
CA ALA A 45 11.43 -7.40 7.08
C ALA A 45 12.93 -7.60 6.79
N ALA A 46 13.39 -8.83 6.56
CA ALA A 46 14.75 -9.12 6.16
C ALA A 46 15.02 -8.83 4.67
N ASP A 47 13.98 -8.74 3.82
CA ASP A 47 14.15 -8.52 2.39
C ASP A 47 14.65 -7.09 2.09
N PRO A 48 15.85 -6.93 1.48
CA PRO A 48 16.37 -5.61 1.09
C PRO A 48 15.54 -4.94 -0.02
N MET A 49 14.76 -5.69 -0.79
CA MET A 49 13.95 -5.20 -1.90
C MET A 49 12.53 -4.80 -1.48
N LEU A 50 12.12 -5.05 -0.23
CA LEU A 50 10.73 -4.81 0.19
C LEU A 50 10.24 -3.39 -0.13
N CYS A 51 11.06 -2.36 0.08
CA CYS A 51 10.67 -0.99 -0.23
C CYS A 51 10.44 -0.76 -1.74
N ASN A 52 11.25 -1.38 -2.60
CA ASN A 52 11.08 -1.31 -4.05
C ASN A 52 9.80 -2.05 -4.47
N ILE A 53 9.52 -3.19 -3.86
CA ILE A 53 8.30 -3.98 -4.10
C ILE A 53 7.06 -3.16 -3.69
N GLY A 54 7.08 -2.55 -2.50
CA GLY A 54 5.97 -1.69 -2.05
C GLY A 54 5.72 -0.49 -2.97
N TRP A 55 6.76 0.07 -3.59
CA TRP A 55 6.60 1.12 -4.60
C TRP A 55 5.99 0.57 -5.90
N THR A 56 6.46 -0.61 -6.32
CA THR A 56 5.93 -1.30 -7.50
C THR A 56 4.45 -1.61 -7.34
N TRP A 57 3.99 -2.04 -6.16
CA TRP A 57 2.56 -2.27 -5.89
C TRP A 57 1.69 -1.05 -6.24
N LEU A 58 2.08 0.16 -5.80
CA LEU A 58 1.36 1.38 -6.16
C LEU A 58 1.32 1.59 -7.68
N MET A 59 2.49 1.48 -8.33
CA MET A 59 2.61 1.72 -9.77
C MET A 59 1.83 0.69 -10.60
N GLU A 60 1.84 -0.56 -10.18
CA GLU A 60 1.11 -1.65 -10.83
C GLU A 60 -0.39 -1.52 -10.61
N SER A 61 -0.88 -1.21 -9.40
CA SER A 61 -2.31 -0.97 -9.18
C SER A 61 -2.84 0.19 -10.01
N LEU A 62 -2.08 1.29 -10.11
CA LEU A 62 -2.47 2.42 -10.96
C LEU A 62 -2.58 1.98 -12.42
N LYS A 63 -1.60 1.22 -12.92
CA LYS A 63 -1.58 0.71 -14.29
C LYS A 63 -2.71 -0.31 -14.55
N ALA A 64 -2.93 -1.25 -13.63
CA ALA A 64 -3.93 -2.31 -13.74
C ALA A 64 -5.36 -1.75 -13.79
N ASN A 65 -5.60 -0.63 -13.09
CA ASN A 65 -6.88 0.07 -13.11
C ASN A 65 -7.00 1.09 -14.26
N GLY A 66 -6.05 1.14 -15.19
CA GLY A 66 -6.09 2.05 -16.35
C GLY A 66 -6.03 3.53 -15.95
N CYS A 67 -5.31 3.85 -14.88
CA CYS A 67 -5.15 5.22 -14.43
C CYS A 67 -4.19 5.99 -15.34
N ASP A 68 -4.64 7.11 -15.88
CA ASP A 68 -3.77 8.09 -16.52
C ASP A 68 -3.26 9.07 -15.45
N PHE A 69 -1.95 9.08 -15.21
CA PHE A 69 -1.33 9.93 -14.19
C PHE A 69 0.05 10.42 -14.59
N THR A 70 0.49 11.49 -13.93
CA THR A 70 1.84 12.03 -14.02
C THR A 70 2.39 12.33 -12.63
N ALA A 71 3.67 12.73 -12.59
CA ALA A 71 4.38 13.16 -11.39
C ALA A 71 4.19 12.24 -10.15
N PRO A 72 4.33 10.90 -10.28
CA PRO A 72 4.35 10.02 -9.12
C PRO A 72 5.58 10.32 -8.27
N SER A 73 5.38 10.45 -6.97
CA SER A 73 6.46 10.74 -6.02
C SER A 73 6.10 10.21 -4.65
N GLY A 74 7.08 9.70 -3.91
CA GLY A 74 6.83 9.21 -2.56
C GLY A 74 8.04 8.55 -1.95
N THR A 75 7.80 7.92 -0.81
CA THR A 75 8.75 7.11 -0.05
C THR A 75 8.07 5.83 0.39
N VAL A 76 8.81 4.72 0.35
CA VAL A 76 8.44 3.49 1.03
C VAL A 76 9.44 3.26 2.16
N THR A 77 8.94 3.08 3.36
CA THR A 77 9.75 2.96 4.58
C THR A 77 9.41 1.65 5.26
N LYS A 78 10.45 0.85 5.52
CA LYS A 78 10.37 -0.34 6.34
C LYS A 78 10.91 -0.01 7.73
N VAL A 79 10.13 -0.30 8.77
CA VAL A 79 10.54 -0.23 10.18
C VAL A 79 10.65 -1.66 10.67
N ALA A 80 11.84 -2.05 11.14
CA ALA A 80 12.08 -3.36 11.71
C ALA A 80 12.57 -3.20 13.15
N SER A 81 11.84 -3.81 14.09
CA SER A 81 12.14 -3.76 15.51
C SER A 81 12.68 -5.12 15.95
N ALA A 82 13.90 -5.15 16.47
CA ALA A 82 14.45 -6.36 17.10
C ALA A 82 14.25 -6.27 18.62
N SER A 83 13.70 -7.34 19.21
CA SER A 83 13.47 -7.44 20.64
C SER A 83 14.66 -8.11 21.35
N PHE A 84 15.01 -7.63 22.55
CA PHE A 84 16.14 -8.17 23.34
C PHE A 84 15.76 -8.37 24.81
N GLY A 85 16.38 -9.35 25.48
CA GLY A 85 16.20 -9.58 26.92
C GLY A 85 14.76 -10.00 27.27
N THR A 86 14.11 -9.27 28.19
CA THR A 86 12.75 -9.59 28.64
C THR A 86 11.67 -9.43 27.57
N LEU A 87 12.02 -8.84 26.42
CA LEU A 87 11.13 -8.62 25.28
C LEU A 87 11.31 -9.70 24.19
N GLU A 88 12.26 -10.64 24.33
CA GLU A 88 12.54 -11.70 23.33
C GLU A 88 11.33 -12.60 23.02
N ASN A 89 10.34 -12.64 23.91
CA ASN A 89 9.11 -13.42 23.73
C ASN A 89 7.92 -12.60 23.22
N LEU A 90 8.10 -11.31 22.91
CA LEU A 90 7.08 -10.50 22.23
C LEU A 90 7.25 -10.66 20.72
N GLU A 91 6.13 -10.74 20.00
CA GLU A 91 6.15 -10.71 18.54
C GLU A 91 6.82 -9.43 18.06
N GLU A 92 7.67 -9.55 17.04
CA GLU A 92 8.38 -8.40 16.48
C GLU A 92 7.41 -7.53 15.68
N ASP A 93 7.19 -6.30 16.15
CA ASP A 93 6.40 -5.29 15.45
C ASP A 93 7.26 -4.65 14.35
N SER A 94 7.23 -5.26 13.16
CA SER A 94 7.77 -4.68 11.94
C SER A 94 6.65 -4.13 11.06
N GLU A 95 6.89 -3.00 10.42
CA GLU A 95 5.90 -2.28 9.62
C GLU A 95 6.47 -1.85 8.26
N LEU A 96 5.60 -1.86 7.24
CA LEU A 96 5.85 -1.23 5.95
C LEU A 96 4.92 -0.03 5.78
N GLU A 97 5.48 1.13 5.46
CA GLU A 97 4.75 2.36 5.18
C GLU A 97 4.98 2.84 3.75
N VAL A 98 3.90 3.10 3.01
CA VAL A 98 3.92 3.75 1.70
C VAL A 98 3.32 5.14 1.83
N ARG A 99 4.14 6.17 1.58
CA ARG A 99 3.72 7.58 1.52
C ARG A 99 3.92 8.06 0.10
N ALA A 100 2.84 8.34 -0.61
CA ALA A 100 2.96 8.67 -2.03
C ALA A 100 1.94 9.71 -2.45
N SER A 101 2.22 10.30 -3.61
CA SER A 101 1.30 11.19 -4.28
C SER A 101 1.54 11.16 -5.78
N TRP A 102 0.48 11.42 -6.54
CA TRP A 102 0.49 11.45 -7.99
C TRP A 102 -0.61 12.37 -8.50
N THR A 103 -0.54 12.72 -9.78
CA THR A 103 -1.42 13.68 -10.41
C THR A 103 -2.27 12.98 -11.47
N PRO A 104 -3.58 12.81 -11.24
CA PRO A 104 -4.51 12.42 -12.29
C PRO A 104 -4.49 13.42 -13.46
N THR A 105 -4.50 12.94 -14.69
CA THR A 105 -4.54 13.81 -15.88
C THR A 105 -5.94 14.36 -16.17
N SER A 106 -6.98 13.73 -15.63
CA SER A 106 -8.38 14.12 -15.79
C SER A 106 -9.18 13.88 -14.51
N GLY A 107 -10.26 14.63 -14.32
CA GLY A 107 -11.24 14.40 -13.25
C GLY A 107 -12.23 13.27 -13.55
N GLU A 108 -12.33 12.83 -14.81
CA GLU A 108 -13.34 11.84 -15.23
C GLU A 108 -13.03 10.42 -14.72
N ASN A 109 -11.76 10.10 -14.49
CA ASN A 109 -11.28 8.76 -14.11
C ASN A 109 -10.84 8.65 -12.64
N ILE A 110 -11.21 9.61 -11.77
CA ILE A 110 -10.87 9.61 -10.34
C ILE A 110 -11.26 8.31 -9.63
N ALA A 111 -12.41 7.72 -10.00
CA ALA A 111 -12.85 6.44 -9.43
C ALA A 111 -11.83 5.31 -9.66
N SER A 112 -11.15 5.28 -10.81
CA SER A 112 -10.10 4.29 -11.10
C SER A 112 -8.89 4.47 -10.19
N HIS A 113 -8.52 5.71 -9.86
CA HIS A 113 -7.43 5.98 -8.90
C HIS A 113 -7.77 5.52 -7.48
N ILE A 114 -9.04 5.62 -7.08
CA ILE A 114 -9.49 5.10 -5.78
C ILE A 114 -9.44 3.56 -5.78
N LYS A 115 -9.85 2.90 -6.87
CA LYS A 115 -9.74 1.44 -7.00
C LYS A 115 -8.29 0.97 -6.93
N ALA A 116 -7.38 1.65 -7.63
CA ALA A 116 -5.95 1.39 -7.54
C ALA A 116 -5.41 1.55 -6.11
N TRP A 117 -5.90 2.54 -5.36
CA TRP A 117 -5.53 2.70 -3.96
C TRP A 117 -6.07 1.56 -3.07
N VAL A 118 -7.29 1.08 -3.31
CA VAL A 118 -7.84 -0.09 -2.60
C VAL A 118 -7.00 -1.33 -2.89
N GLU A 119 -6.62 -1.56 -4.15
CA GLU A 119 -5.78 -2.70 -4.53
C GLU A 119 -4.38 -2.64 -3.89
N LEU A 120 -3.79 -1.44 -3.79
CA LEU A 120 -2.56 -1.22 -3.01
C LEU A 120 -2.76 -1.61 -1.54
N LEU A 121 -3.89 -1.24 -0.94
CA LEU A 121 -4.20 -1.56 0.45
C LEU A 121 -4.39 -3.06 0.65
N GLU A 122 -5.06 -3.73 -0.27
CA GLU A 122 -5.25 -5.19 -0.29
C GLU A 122 -3.91 -5.94 -0.42
N MET A 123 -3.05 -5.53 -1.36
CA MET A 123 -1.71 -6.11 -1.49
C MET A 123 -0.87 -5.90 -0.23
N SER A 124 -0.94 -4.69 0.35
CA SER A 124 -0.23 -4.38 1.60
C SER A 124 -0.75 -5.22 2.78
N ALA A 125 -2.04 -5.55 2.79
CA ALA A 125 -2.65 -6.44 3.79
C ALA A 125 -2.39 -7.94 3.53
N GLY A 126 -1.64 -8.30 2.48
CA GLY A 126 -1.45 -9.70 2.08
C GLY A 126 -2.71 -10.35 1.46
N LEU A 127 -3.72 -9.56 1.10
CA LEU A 127 -4.97 -10.01 0.47
C LEU A 127 -4.90 -10.04 -1.06
N ALA A 128 -3.69 -10.13 -1.62
CA ALA A 128 -3.46 -10.05 -3.06
C ALA A 128 -4.38 -11.04 -3.81
N PRO A 129 -5.00 -10.59 -4.92
CA PRO A 129 -6.01 -11.38 -5.62
C PRO A 129 -5.42 -12.69 -6.12
N ILE A 130 -6.17 -13.77 -5.89
CA ILE A 130 -5.83 -15.09 -6.44
C ILE A 130 -5.97 -15.01 -7.96
N PRO A 131 -4.92 -15.35 -8.75
CA PRO A 131 -4.99 -15.28 -10.19
C PRO A 131 -6.17 -16.10 -10.75
N GLU A 132 -6.80 -15.64 -11.83
CA GLU A 132 -7.87 -16.40 -12.49
C GLU A 132 -7.39 -17.82 -12.84
N GLY A 133 -8.16 -18.82 -12.43
CA GLY A 133 -7.82 -20.24 -12.63
C GLY A 133 -6.97 -20.87 -11.51
N VAL A 134 -6.57 -20.11 -10.49
CA VAL A 134 -5.91 -20.64 -9.30
C VAL A 134 -6.95 -20.84 -8.20
N THR A 135 -7.03 -22.06 -7.66
CA THR A 135 -7.86 -22.37 -6.48
C THR A 135 -6.96 -22.47 -5.26
N GLN A 136 -7.23 -21.70 -4.21
CA GLN A 136 -6.54 -21.88 -2.92
C GLN A 136 -6.87 -23.28 -2.37
N LEU A 137 -5.85 -24.12 -2.24
CA LEU A 137 -5.97 -25.38 -1.50
C LEU A 137 -6.02 -25.06 0.00
N SER A 138 -7.18 -25.24 0.61
CA SER A 138 -7.28 -25.18 2.07
C SER A 138 -6.45 -26.30 2.69
N ARG A 139 -5.63 -25.96 3.69
CA ARG A 139 -4.88 -26.96 4.44
C ARG A 139 -5.89 -27.76 5.27
N SER A 140 -6.17 -29.00 4.87
CA SER A 140 -6.94 -29.91 5.73
C SER A 140 -6.23 -30.00 7.07
N ARG A 141 -6.94 -29.67 8.15
CA ARG A 141 -6.53 -30.04 9.50
C ARG A 141 -6.43 -31.55 9.64
#